data_AF-A0AA85GJB7-F1
#
_entry.id   AF-A0AA85GJB7-F1
#
_cell.length_a   1.000
_cell.length_b   1.000
_cell.length_c   1.000
_cell.angle_alpha   90.00
_cell.angle_beta   90.00
_cell.angle_gamma   90.00
#
_symmetry.space_group_name_H-M   'P 1'
#
loop_
_entity.id
_entity.type
_entity.pdbx_description
1 polymer ?
#
loop_
_entity_poly.entity_id
_entity_poly.type
_entity_poly.pdbx_seq_one_letter_code
_entity_poly.pdbx_strand_id
1 'polypeptide(L)'
;MSAKAASKVVKQLAGSGTGQSLMDRVTQAKYSLAGSGLGKVVAKATTEEIGAPKKKHIDYLVNCSNEPNVSIPLLAGLLVERTQEKSWVIVFKALITTHNLMNFGNEKFSHYLASNNCPIDLPHFNDKTSSQSYEMSIFIRKYSKYLSEKIASYRAMAFDFCKVKRGY
;
A
#
# COMPACT_ATOMS: atom_id res chain seq x y z
N MET A 1 -26.43 -16.70 34.16
CA MET A 1 -25.53 -15.85 33.34
C MET A 1 -26.21 -15.60 32.00
N SER A 2 -26.61 -14.35 31.73
CA SER A 2 -27.57 -13.99 30.67
C SER A 2 -26.99 -14.06 29.25
N ALA A 3 -27.76 -14.60 28.30
CA ALA A 3 -27.48 -14.67 26.86
C ALA A 3 -27.08 -13.31 26.22
N LYS A 4 -27.41 -12.19 26.89
CA LYS A 4 -27.01 -10.83 26.50
C LYS A 4 -25.49 -10.59 26.57
N ALA A 5 -24.79 -11.24 27.51
CA ALA A 5 -23.33 -11.12 27.64
C ALA A 5 -22.60 -11.88 26.52
N ALA A 6 -23.07 -13.09 26.19
CA ALA A 6 -22.54 -13.89 25.09
C ALA A 6 -22.74 -13.20 23.73
N SER A 7 -23.92 -12.61 23.48
CA SER A 7 -24.19 -11.83 22.26
C SER A 7 -23.28 -10.62 22.13
N LYS A 8 -22.96 -9.92 23.23
CA LYS A 8 -22.05 -8.76 23.22
C LYS A 8 -20.61 -9.18 22.92
N VAL A 9 -20.16 -10.30 23.47
CA VAL A 9 -18.84 -10.88 23.17
C VAL A 9 -18.75 -11.36 21.72
N VAL A 10 -19.78 -12.02 21.21
CA VAL A 10 -19.85 -12.45 19.79
C VAL A 10 -19.88 -11.25 18.83
N LYS A 11 -20.55 -10.15 19.19
CA LYS A 11 -20.54 -8.90 18.41
C LYS A 11 -19.25 -8.09 18.53
N GLN A 12 -18.40 -8.43 19.50
CA GLN A 12 -17.07 -7.85 19.68
C GLN A 12 -15.99 -8.68 18.95
N LEU A 13 -16.27 -9.99 18.75
CA LEU A 13 -15.49 -10.92 17.93
C LEU A 13 -15.83 -10.83 16.43
N ALA A 14 -17.09 -10.58 16.09
CA ALA A 14 -17.51 -10.15 14.75
C ALA A 14 -17.15 -8.67 14.60
N GLY A 15 -16.06 -8.39 13.88
CA GLY A 15 -15.49 -7.04 13.74
C GLY A 15 -16.53 -5.93 13.58
N SER A 16 -16.28 -4.77 14.21
CA SER A 16 -17.08 -3.56 13.99
C SER A 16 -17.38 -3.39 12.49
N GLY A 17 -18.57 -2.88 12.14
CA GLY A 17 -19.09 -2.70 10.78
C GLY A 17 -18.29 -1.79 9.84
N THR A 18 -16.97 -1.71 10.04
CA THR A 18 -15.95 -1.00 9.28
C THR A 18 -15.18 -1.92 8.32
N GLY A 19 -15.44 -3.24 8.32
CA GLY A 19 -14.78 -4.21 7.43
C GLY A 19 -13.29 -4.45 7.70
N GLN A 20 -12.75 -3.95 8.82
CA GLN A 20 -11.32 -4.03 9.18
C GLN A 20 -11.03 -5.15 10.18
N SER A 21 -9.96 -5.91 9.91
CA SER A 21 -9.50 -7.01 10.76
C SER A 21 -8.96 -6.51 12.10
N LEU A 22 -8.78 -7.41 13.07
CA LEU A 22 -8.12 -7.06 14.34
C LEU A 22 -6.65 -6.66 14.10
N MET A 23 -5.96 -7.36 13.20
CA MET A 23 -4.57 -7.04 12.82
C MET A 23 -4.46 -5.67 12.16
N ASP A 24 -5.42 -5.28 11.33
CA ASP A 24 -5.49 -3.92 10.76
C ASP A 24 -5.52 -2.85 11.86
N ARG A 25 -6.31 -3.07 12.92
CA ARG A 25 -6.43 -2.11 14.03
C ARG A 25 -5.16 -2.05 14.86
N VAL A 26 -4.54 -3.20 15.13
CA VAL A 26 -3.27 -3.26 15.85
C VAL A 26 -2.19 -2.48 15.09
N THR A 27 -2.08 -2.69 13.78
CA THR A 27 -1.13 -1.96 12.93
C THR A 27 -1.41 -0.46 12.92
N GLN A 28 -2.67 -0.04 12.77
CA GLN A 28 -3.05 1.37 12.85
C GLN A 28 -2.74 1.98 14.23
N ALA A 29 -2.93 1.24 15.31
CA ALA A 29 -2.62 1.69 16.66
C ALA A 29 -1.10 1.86 16.85
N LYS A 30 -0.28 0.92 16.36
CA LYS A 30 1.20 1.04 16.38
C LYS A 30 1.67 2.36 15.76
N TYR A 31 1.18 2.69 14.56
CA TYR A 31 1.52 3.96 13.92
C TYR A 31 1.01 5.17 14.69
N SER A 32 -0.17 5.08 15.30
CA SER A 32 -0.71 6.16 16.12
C SER A 32 0.13 6.41 17.37
N LEU A 33 0.61 5.35 18.03
CA LEU A 33 1.47 5.43 19.20
C LEU A 33 2.86 5.98 18.85
N ALA A 34 3.37 5.65 17.66
CA ALA A 34 4.60 6.24 17.13
C ALA A 34 4.44 7.67 16.60
N GLY A 35 3.25 8.29 16.73
CA GLY A 35 2.97 9.63 16.21
C GLY A 35 2.96 9.74 14.68
N SER A 36 2.96 8.61 13.96
CA SER A 36 3.04 8.57 12.50
C SER A 36 1.64 8.62 11.86
N GLY A 37 1.19 9.85 11.56
CA GLY A 37 -0.05 10.07 10.80
C GLY A 37 0.01 9.42 9.41
N LEU A 38 1.15 9.51 8.73
CA LEU A 38 1.37 8.94 7.40
C LEU A 38 1.29 7.42 7.43
N GLY A 39 1.98 6.77 8.38
CA GLY A 39 1.96 5.32 8.55
C GLY A 39 0.55 4.80 8.82
N LYS A 40 -0.24 5.54 9.61
CA LYS A 40 -1.64 5.20 9.87
C LYS A 40 -2.49 5.22 8.60
N VAL A 41 -2.27 6.18 7.68
CA VAL A 41 -3.02 6.22 6.42
C VAL A 41 -2.55 5.14 5.45
N VAL A 42 -1.25 4.88 5.37
CA VAL A 42 -0.70 3.75 4.60
C VAL A 42 -1.30 2.42 5.07
N ALA A 43 -1.39 2.20 6.39
CA ALA A 43 -2.04 1.02 6.96
C ALA A 43 -3.53 0.93 6.58
N LYS A 44 -4.25 2.06 6.55
CA LYS A 44 -5.65 2.10 6.12
C LYS A 44 -5.83 1.88 4.61
N ALA A 45 -4.86 2.26 3.78
CA ALA A 45 -4.87 1.97 2.34
C ALA A 45 -4.56 0.50 2.04
N THR A 46 -3.86 -0.19 2.96
CA THR A 46 -3.31 -1.55 2.77
C THR A 46 -3.83 -2.52 3.84
N THR A 47 -5.14 -2.47 4.10
CA THR A 47 -5.82 -3.42 5.00
C THR A 47 -5.92 -4.83 4.40
N GLU A 48 -6.19 -5.83 5.23
CA GLU A 48 -6.46 -7.22 4.79
C GLU A 48 -7.83 -7.40 4.11
N GLU A 49 -8.68 -6.38 4.14
CA GLU A 49 -9.96 -6.37 3.40
C GLU A 49 -9.72 -6.53 1.89
N ILE A 50 -10.23 -7.63 1.33
CA ILE A 50 -10.13 -7.96 -0.09
C ILE A 50 -10.84 -6.88 -0.91
N GLY A 51 -10.10 -6.28 -1.83
CA GLY A 51 -10.56 -5.21 -2.70
C GLY A 51 -9.46 -4.20 -3.00
N ALA A 52 -9.77 -3.21 -3.84
CA ALA A 52 -8.85 -2.12 -4.12
C ALA A 52 -8.63 -1.24 -2.87
N PRO A 53 -7.49 -0.55 -2.75
CA PRO A 53 -7.32 0.50 -1.75
C PRO A 53 -8.47 1.51 -1.83
N LYS A 54 -9.07 1.85 -0.69
CA LYS A 54 -10.21 2.79 -0.67
C LYS A 54 -9.74 4.15 -1.21
N LYS A 55 -10.46 4.68 -2.21
CA LYS A 55 -10.11 5.93 -2.93
C LYS A 55 -9.74 7.08 -1.99
N LYS A 56 -10.52 7.30 -0.93
CA LYS A 56 -10.26 8.33 0.08
C LYS A 56 -8.87 8.29 0.72
N HIS A 57 -8.27 7.10 0.85
CA HIS A 57 -6.92 6.96 1.40
C HIS A 57 -5.85 7.19 0.34
N ILE A 58 -6.12 6.79 -0.91
CA ILE A 58 -5.23 7.09 -2.05
C ILE A 58 -5.20 8.59 -2.31
N ASP A 59 -6.35 9.25 -2.40
CA ASP A 59 -6.45 10.70 -2.60
C ASP A 59 -5.68 11.47 -1.52
N TYR A 60 -5.82 11.04 -0.26
CA TYR A 60 -5.10 11.63 0.86
C TYR A 60 -3.58 11.47 0.72
N LEU A 61 -3.09 10.27 0.38
CA LEU A 61 -1.65 10.03 0.19
C LEU A 61 -1.09 10.81 -1.01
N VAL A 62 -1.85 10.91 -2.10
CA VAL A 62 -1.51 11.75 -3.26
C VAL A 62 -1.38 13.21 -2.84
N ASN A 63 -2.34 13.74 -2.08
CA ASN A 63 -2.26 15.10 -1.54
C ASN A 63 -1.05 15.27 -0.64
N CYS A 64 -0.82 14.33 0.30
CA CYS A 64 0.38 14.35 1.15
C CYS A 64 1.68 14.38 0.34
N SER A 65 1.76 13.67 -0.79
CA SER A 65 2.98 13.70 -1.61
C SER A 65 3.30 15.08 -2.20
N ASN A 66 2.31 15.96 -2.33
CA ASN A 66 2.47 17.32 -2.83
C ASN A 66 2.79 18.35 -1.73
N GLU A 67 2.60 17.98 -0.47
CA GLU A 67 2.85 18.87 0.67
C GLU A 67 4.37 19.02 0.91
N PRO A 68 4.93 20.25 0.93
CA PRO A 68 6.38 20.47 1.09
C PRO A 68 6.98 19.87 2.37
N ASN A 69 6.18 19.77 3.44
CA ASN A 69 6.61 19.31 4.75
C ASN A 69 6.47 17.78 4.93
N VAL A 70 5.94 17.06 3.95
CA VAL A 70 5.80 15.59 4.02
C VAL A 70 7.09 14.93 3.51
N SER A 71 7.64 14.04 4.32
CA SER A 71 8.82 13.25 3.94
C SER A 71 8.46 12.17 2.90
N ILE A 72 8.86 12.40 1.66
CA ILE A 72 8.78 11.42 0.57
C ILE A 72 9.56 10.13 0.90
N PRO A 73 10.80 10.18 1.45
CA PRO A 73 11.50 8.98 1.88
C PRO A 73 10.71 8.13 2.86
N LEU A 74 10.06 8.77 3.85
CA LEU A 74 9.23 8.06 4.83
C LEU A 74 7.99 7.44 4.15
N LEU A 75 7.31 8.17 3.28
CA LEU A 75 6.15 7.64 2.54
C LEU A 75 6.52 6.38 1.75
N ALA A 76 7.61 6.45 0.98
CA ALA A 76 8.09 5.34 0.18
C ALA A 76 8.52 4.17 1.07
N GLY A 77 9.27 4.44 2.15
CA GLY A 77 9.71 3.42 3.11
C GLY A 77 8.55 2.67 3.76
N LEU A 78 7.50 3.38 4.17
CA LEU A 78 6.29 2.78 4.72
C LEU A 78 5.60 1.85 3.72
N LEU A 79 5.50 2.26 2.44
CA LEU A 79 4.91 1.41 1.40
C LEU A 79 5.76 0.18 1.09
N VAL A 80 7.08 0.33 1.04
CA VAL A 80 8.03 -0.78 0.90
C VAL A 80 7.91 -1.74 2.07
N GLU A 81 7.74 -1.26 3.31
CA GLU A 81 7.50 -2.13 4.46
C GLU A 81 6.22 -2.97 4.26
N ARG A 82 5.14 -2.37 3.74
CA ARG A 82 3.90 -3.11 3.44
C ARG A 82 4.09 -4.15 2.33
N THR A 83 5.05 -3.99 1.41
CA THR A 83 5.32 -5.02 0.38
C THR A 83 6.04 -6.25 0.94
N GLN A 84 6.60 -6.17 2.15
CA GLN A 84 7.27 -7.29 2.83
C GLN A 84 6.31 -8.14 3.70
N GLU A 85 5.03 -7.79 3.73
CA GLU A 85 4.01 -8.55 4.46
C GLU A 85 3.73 -9.90 3.80
N LYS A 86 3.22 -10.86 4.58
CA LYS A 86 2.92 -12.21 4.06
C LYS A 86 1.63 -12.26 3.25
N SER A 87 0.65 -11.42 3.60
CA SER A 87 -0.67 -11.40 2.98
C SER A 87 -0.61 -10.84 1.56
N TRP A 88 -1.06 -11.62 0.59
CA TRP A 88 -1.18 -11.16 -0.80
C TRP A 88 -2.03 -9.88 -0.92
N VAL A 89 -3.11 -9.75 -0.14
CA VAL A 89 -4.00 -8.57 -0.18
C VAL A 89 -3.24 -7.29 0.20
N ILE A 90 -2.52 -7.31 1.32
CA ILE A 90 -1.71 -6.18 1.79
C ILE A 90 -0.65 -5.83 0.77
N VAL A 91 0.15 -6.81 0.33
CA VAL A 91 1.25 -6.59 -0.61
C VAL A 91 0.74 -6.03 -1.93
N PHE A 92 -0.35 -6.58 -2.47
CA PHE A 92 -0.89 -6.11 -3.74
C PHE A 92 -1.45 -4.68 -3.60
N LYS A 93 -2.15 -4.37 -2.51
CA LYS A 93 -2.64 -3.01 -2.23
C LYS A 93 -1.50 -2.01 -2.03
N ALA A 94 -0.37 -2.42 -1.46
CA ALA A 94 0.82 -1.58 -1.34
C ALA A 94 1.43 -1.26 -2.71
N LEU A 95 1.53 -2.26 -3.60
CA LEU A 95 1.99 -2.05 -4.99
C LEU A 95 1.04 -1.14 -5.77
N ILE A 96 -0.28 -1.36 -5.65
CA ILE A 96 -1.31 -0.51 -6.29
C ILE A 96 -1.21 0.93 -5.76
N THR A 97 -1.05 1.11 -4.46
CA THR A 97 -0.89 2.45 -3.84
C THR A 97 0.38 3.13 -4.33
N THR A 98 1.49 2.40 -4.41
CA THR A 98 2.76 2.90 -4.97
C THR A 98 2.58 3.36 -6.42
N HIS A 99 1.92 2.56 -7.26
CA HIS A 99 1.65 2.93 -8.65
C HIS A 99 0.76 4.18 -8.76
N ASN A 100 -0.26 4.29 -7.90
CA ASN A 100 -1.09 5.51 -7.86
C ASN A 100 -0.27 6.75 -7.51
N LEU A 101 0.65 6.66 -6.54
CA LEU A 101 1.53 7.78 -6.20
C LEU A 101 2.51 8.11 -7.34
N MET A 102 3.02 7.12 -8.07
CA MET A 102 3.87 7.38 -9.23
C MET A 102 3.11 8.16 -10.33
N ASN A 103 1.85 7.81 -10.56
CA ASN A 103 1.05 8.39 -11.66
C ASN A 103 0.38 9.72 -11.27
N PHE A 104 -0.17 9.81 -10.07
CA PHE A 104 -1.00 10.95 -9.65
C PHE A 104 -0.37 11.79 -8.53
N GLY A 105 0.63 11.27 -7.84
CA GLY A 105 1.37 12.00 -6.82
C GLY A 105 2.44 12.92 -7.40
N ASN A 106 3.16 13.57 -6.49
CA ASN A 106 4.26 14.46 -6.80
C ASN A 106 5.42 13.69 -7.47
N GLU A 107 6.07 14.33 -8.46
CA GLU A 107 7.19 13.72 -9.19
C GLU A 107 8.38 13.33 -8.29
N LYS A 108 8.55 14.02 -7.15
CA LYS A 108 9.57 13.68 -6.13
C LYS A 108 9.43 12.24 -5.65
N PHE A 109 8.22 11.67 -5.64
CA PHE A 109 8.00 10.28 -5.25
C PHE A 109 8.65 9.32 -6.25
N SER A 110 8.35 9.45 -7.55
CA SER A 110 8.97 8.63 -8.60
C SER A 110 10.49 8.84 -8.67
N HIS A 111 10.94 10.10 -8.52
CA HIS A 111 12.37 10.42 -8.49
C HIS A 111 13.09 9.76 -7.30
N TYR A 112 12.47 9.76 -6.12
CA TYR A 112 13.01 9.10 -4.93
C TYR A 112 13.14 7.59 -5.16
N LEU A 113 12.11 6.93 -5.69
CA LEU A 113 12.15 5.49 -5.99
C LEU A 113 13.26 5.16 -7.00
N ALA A 114 13.41 5.97 -8.04
CA ALA A 114 14.46 5.83 -9.03
C ALA A 114 15.86 5.95 -8.41
N SER A 115 16.08 6.94 -7.55
CA SER A 115 17.40 7.25 -7.00
C SER A 115 17.84 6.31 -5.87
N ASN A 116 16.91 5.70 -5.14
CA ASN A 116 17.22 4.96 -3.91
C ASN A 116 17.09 3.43 -4.04
N ASN A 117 16.92 2.92 -5.27
CA ASN A 117 16.80 1.50 -5.57
C ASN A 117 15.88 0.71 -4.61
N CYS A 118 14.68 1.23 -4.37
CA CYS A 118 13.76 0.65 -3.41
C CYS A 118 13.37 -0.79 -3.82
N PRO A 119 13.37 -1.77 -2.88
CA PRO A 119 13.12 -3.17 -3.19
C PRO A 119 11.62 -3.44 -3.39
N ILE A 120 11.08 -2.97 -4.51
CA ILE A 120 9.66 -3.17 -4.86
C ILE A 120 9.44 -4.36 -5.78
N ASP A 121 10.51 -4.90 -6.38
CA ASP A 121 10.46 -6.13 -7.17
C ASP A 121 10.38 -7.33 -6.22
N LEU A 122 9.39 -8.19 -6.43
CA LEU A 122 9.08 -9.30 -5.54
C LEU A 122 9.10 -10.64 -6.30
N PRO A 123 10.21 -11.04 -6.95
CA PRO A 123 10.25 -12.19 -7.86
C PRO A 123 9.97 -13.54 -7.16
N HIS A 124 10.04 -13.58 -5.84
CA HIS A 124 9.82 -14.79 -5.04
C HIS A 124 8.57 -14.71 -4.13
N PHE A 125 7.74 -13.66 -4.26
CA PHE A 125 6.53 -13.57 -3.45
C PHE A 125 5.61 -14.77 -3.69
N ASN A 126 5.18 -15.42 -2.61
CA ASN A 126 4.36 -16.63 -2.65
C ASN A 126 3.56 -16.80 -1.35
N ASP A 127 2.31 -16.34 -1.36
CA ASP A 127 1.34 -16.55 -0.30
C ASP A 127 0.61 -17.89 -0.53
N LYS A 128 0.84 -18.85 0.37
CA LYS A 128 0.30 -20.21 0.29
C LYS A 128 -0.91 -20.43 1.21
N THR A 129 -1.53 -19.37 1.74
CA THR A 129 -2.64 -19.47 2.70
C THR A 129 -3.91 -20.06 2.09
N SER A 130 -4.13 -19.90 0.78
CA SER A 130 -5.26 -20.45 0.04
C SER A 130 -4.92 -20.63 -1.45
N SER A 131 -5.78 -21.34 -2.20
CA SER A 131 -5.64 -21.46 -3.66
C SER A 131 -5.65 -20.08 -4.35
N GLN A 132 -6.56 -19.19 -3.91
CA GLN A 132 -6.62 -17.83 -4.42
C GLN A 132 -5.33 -17.06 -4.13
N SER A 133 -4.80 -17.15 -2.90
CA SER A 133 -3.55 -16.48 -2.52
C SER A 133 -2.37 -16.89 -3.41
N TYR A 134 -2.31 -18.18 -3.76
CA TYR A 134 -1.29 -18.72 -4.64
C TYR A 134 -1.41 -18.16 -6.07
N GLU A 135 -2.61 -18.13 -6.63
CA GLU A 135 -2.89 -17.52 -7.94
C GLU A 135 -2.55 -16.02 -7.94
N MET A 136 -2.99 -15.28 -6.92
CA MET A 136 -2.73 -13.86 -6.77
C MET A 136 -1.24 -13.56 -6.63
N SER A 137 -0.46 -14.46 -6.04
CA SER A 137 0.99 -14.33 -5.95
C SER A 137 1.65 -14.27 -7.33
N ILE A 138 1.12 -14.98 -8.34
CA ILE A 138 1.62 -14.91 -9.72
C ILE A 138 1.48 -13.49 -10.28
N PHE A 139 0.33 -12.85 -10.05
CA PHE A 139 0.08 -11.48 -10.51
C PHE A 139 0.91 -10.46 -9.75
N ILE A 140 1.11 -10.64 -8.45
CA ILE A 140 1.98 -9.76 -7.64
C ILE A 140 3.41 -9.77 -8.18
N ARG A 141 3.97 -10.94 -8.52
CA ARG A 141 5.31 -11.03 -9.14
C ARG A 141 5.40 -10.28 -10.47
N LYS A 142 4.38 -10.41 -11.33
CA LYS A 142 4.32 -9.69 -12.61
C LYS A 142 4.19 -8.18 -12.42
N TYR A 143 3.34 -7.75 -11.48
CA TYR A 143 3.05 -6.34 -11.26
C TYR A 143 4.19 -5.61 -10.56
N SER A 144 4.81 -6.23 -9.55
CA SER A 144 6.03 -5.71 -8.92
C SER A 144 7.17 -5.53 -9.92
N LYS A 145 7.38 -6.53 -10.80
CA LYS A 145 8.34 -6.41 -11.92
C LYS A 145 8.00 -5.23 -12.83
N TYR A 146 6.75 -5.06 -13.24
CA TYR A 146 6.33 -3.91 -14.06
C TYR A 146 6.65 -2.58 -13.38
N LEU A 147 6.36 -2.42 -12.09
CA LEU A 147 6.66 -1.18 -11.37
C LEU A 147 8.18 -0.95 -11.24
N SER A 148 8.96 -2.01 -11.03
CA SER A 148 10.42 -1.95 -11.04
C SER A 148 10.96 -1.45 -12.39
N GLU A 149 10.43 -1.96 -13.50
CA GLU A 149 10.78 -1.49 -14.86
C GLU A 149 10.35 -0.05 -15.10
N LYS A 150 9.18 0.37 -14.61
CA LYS A 150 8.74 1.78 -14.69
C LYS A 150 9.69 2.71 -13.93
N ILE A 151 10.18 2.29 -12.75
CA ILE A 151 11.19 3.03 -11.99
C ILE A 151 12.53 3.08 -12.75
N ALA A 152 12.98 1.95 -13.31
CA ALA A 152 14.21 1.89 -14.09
C ALA A 152 14.13 2.79 -15.34
N SER A 153 12.99 2.81 -16.02
CA SER A 153 12.73 3.70 -17.16
C SER A 153 12.81 5.17 -16.75
N TYR A 154 12.18 5.56 -15.64
CA TYR A 154 12.29 6.93 -15.11
C TYR A 154 13.75 7.27 -14.76
N ARG A 155 14.49 6.35 -14.14
CA ARG A 155 15.92 6.53 -13.81
C ARG A 155 16.77 6.78 -15.06
N ALA A 156 16.54 6.02 -16.13
CA ALA A 156 17.31 6.12 -17.36
C ALA A 156 16.99 7.41 -18.14
N MET A 157 15.73 7.85 -18.13
CA MET A 157 15.26 8.95 -18.98
C MET A 157 15.11 10.28 -18.25
N ALA A 158 15.12 10.28 -16.92
CA ALA A 158 14.81 11.43 -16.06
C ALA A 158 13.40 12.04 -16.26
N PHE A 159 12.47 11.33 -16.91
CA PHE A 159 11.06 11.71 -17.01
C PHE A 159 10.14 10.48 -17.09
N ASP A 160 8.84 10.67 -16.83
CA ASP A 160 7.83 9.61 -16.94
C ASP A 160 7.14 9.65 -18.31
N PHE A 161 7.34 8.63 -19.13
CA PHE A 161 6.66 8.49 -20.44
C PHE A 161 5.14 8.58 -20.36
N CYS A 162 4.52 8.18 -19.26
CA CYS A 162 3.07 8.26 -19.07
C CYS A 162 2.58 9.71 -18.87
N LYS A 163 3.47 10.67 -18.61
CA LYS A 163 3.14 12.07 -18.31
C LYS A 163 3.65 13.06 -19.36
N VAL A 164 4.33 12.60 -20.41
CA VAL A 164 4.83 13.47 -21.48
C VAL A 164 3.66 14.08 -22.25
N LYS A 165 3.68 15.41 -22.42
CA LYS A 165 2.69 16.11 -23.25
C LYS A 165 2.80 15.62 -24.69
N ARG A 166 1.70 15.10 -25.24
CA ARG A 166 1.61 14.70 -26.64
C ARG A 166 1.22 15.95 -27.45
N GLY A 167 1.95 16.24 -28.52
CA GLY A 167 1.80 17.47 -29.31
C GLY A 167 0.63 17.47 -30.29
N TYR A 168 -0.52 16.92 -29.91
CA TYR A 168 -1.74 16.94 -30.73
C TYR A 168 -2.71 18.01 -30.23
#